data_AF-A0A2G9TBS1-F1
#
_entry.id   AF-A0A2G9TBS1-F1
#
_cell.length_a   1.000
_cell.length_b   1.000
_cell.length_c   1.000
_cell.angle_alpha   90.00
_cell.angle_beta   90.00
_cell.angle_gamma   90.00
#
_symmetry.space_group_name_H-M   'P 1'
#
loop_
_entity.id
_entity.type
_entity.pdbx_description
1 polymer ?
#
loop_
_entity_poly.entity_id
_entity_poly.type
_entity_poly.pdbx_seq_one_letter_code
_entity_poly.pdbx_strand_id
1 'polypeptide(L)'
;MVDPAQAPLLLWLNGGPGSSSLEGLFLENGPFRIGKDGKTITRNPYAWNQFANVLYLESPVGVGYSYSTDGNQPQYSDDLPLVGDDVIVWTETNHAAMFPPISGIALQDGYNRPALCLYMSFECLE
;
A
#
# COMPACT_ATOMS: atom_id res chain seq x y z
N MET A 1 8.69 8.40 17.13
CA MET A 1 9.05 7.48 16.03
C MET A 1 9.69 6.26 16.67
N VAL A 2 9.22 5.07 16.30
CA VAL A 2 9.82 3.79 16.70
C VAL A 2 11.21 3.62 16.08
N ASP A 3 12.03 2.73 16.66
CA ASP A 3 13.30 2.29 16.05
C ASP A 3 12.99 1.52 14.75
N PRO A 4 13.41 2.01 13.56
CA PRO A 4 13.11 1.35 12.29
C PRO A 4 13.60 -0.09 12.20
N ALA A 5 14.70 -0.43 12.89
CA ALA A 5 15.25 -1.79 12.85
C ALA A 5 14.42 -2.81 13.64
N GLN A 6 13.60 -2.34 14.58
CA GLN A 6 12.74 -3.16 15.44
C GLN A 6 11.24 -3.00 15.12
N ALA A 7 10.90 -1.99 14.32
CA ALA A 7 9.52 -1.71 13.94
C ALA A 7 8.98 -2.73 12.92
N PRO A 8 7.71 -3.14 13.02
CA PRO A 8 7.09 -4.03 12.05
C PRO A 8 7.03 -3.38 10.67
N LEU A 9 7.07 -4.19 9.61
CA LEU A 9 6.83 -3.73 8.23
C LEU A 9 5.37 -3.94 7.86
N LEU A 10 4.68 -2.84 7.57
CA LEU A 10 3.28 -2.81 7.19
C LEU A 10 3.17 -2.48 5.70
N LEU A 11 2.55 -3.37 4.92
CA LEU A 11 2.18 -3.09 3.54
C LEU A 11 0.84 -2.35 3.53
N TRP A 12 0.76 -1.22 2.81
CA TRP A 12 -0.45 -0.46 2.61
C TRP A 12 -0.87 -0.51 1.14
N LEU A 13 -2.13 -0.86 0.89
CA LEU A 13 -2.77 -0.80 -0.42
C LEU A 13 -4.07 0.01 -0.34
N ASN A 14 -4.22 0.98 -1.24
CA ASN A 14 -5.51 1.61 -1.46
C ASN A 14 -6.44 0.66 -2.24
N GLY A 15 -7.74 0.78 -1.96
CA GLY A 15 -8.77 -0.09 -2.53
C GLY A 15 -9.49 0.48 -3.74
N GLY A 16 -10.66 -0.12 -4.01
CA GLY A 16 -11.24 -0.11 -5.34
C GLY A 16 -10.37 -0.91 -6.31
N PRO A 17 -10.85 -1.20 -7.52
CA PRO A 17 -9.96 -1.44 -8.63
C PRO A 17 -9.63 -0.07 -9.22
N GLY A 18 -8.43 0.47 -8.96
CA GLY A 18 -8.02 1.71 -9.64
C GLY A 18 -7.00 2.56 -8.91
N SER A 19 -7.11 2.57 -7.59
CA SER A 19 -6.67 3.71 -6.80
C SER A 19 -5.19 3.63 -6.46
N SER A 20 -4.55 4.79 -6.47
CA SER A 20 -3.14 4.92 -6.12
C SER A 20 -2.94 4.78 -4.62
N SER A 21 -2.01 3.92 -4.20
CA SER A 21 -1.58 3.85 -2.80
C SER A 21 -0.85 5.10 -2.30
N LEU A 22 -0.52 6.04 -3.20
CA LEU A 22 -0.01 7.36 -2.82
C LEU A 22 -1.09 8.25 -2.20
N GLU A 23 -2.37 7.92 -2.38
CA GLU A 23 -3.46 8.52 -1.60
C GLU A 23 -3.26 8.20 -0.11
N GLY A 24 -2.95 6.96 0.23
CA GLY A 24 -2.54 6.58 1.58
C GLY A 24 -1.39 7.45 2.12
N LEU A 25 -0.35 7.60 1.30
CA LEU A 25 0.88 8.31 1.66
C LEU A 25 0.66 9.82 1.90
N PHE A 26 -0.14 10.48 1.06
CA PHE A 26 -0.27 11.95 1.10
C PHE A 26 -1.57 12.43 1.73
N LEU A 27 -2.64 11.63 1.66
CA LEU A 27 -4.01 12.02 2.00
C LEU A 27 -4.60 11.23 3.16
N GLU A 28 -3.99 10.12 3.61
CA GLU A 28 -4.52 9.33 4.74
C GLU A 28 -3.59 9.19 5.95
N ASN A 29 -2.59 8.31 5.90
CA ASN A 29 -1.84 7.89 7.09
C ASN A 29 -0.32 8.02 6.93
N GLY A 30 0.15 8.54 5.81
CA GLY A 30 1.57 8.83 5.62
C GLY A 30 2.09 10.01 6.46
N PRO A 31 3.42 10.18 6.48
CA PRO A 31 4.12 11.14 7.33
C PRO A 31 3.86 12.61 6.98
N PHE A 32 3.33 12.87 5.79
CA PHE A 32 3.17 14.21 5.25
C PHE A 32 1.78 14.43 4.65
N ARG A 33 1.34 15.68 4.68
CA ARG A 33 0.13 16.16 4.00
C ARG A 33 0.50 17.17 2.94
N ILE A 34 -0.13 17.06 1.78
CA ILE A 34 -0.05 18.05 0.71
C ILE A 34 -1.13 19.11 0.96
N GLY A 35 -0.72 20.37 0.98
CA GLY A 35 -1.61 21.52 1.08
C GLY A 35 -2.47 21.68 -0.16
N LYS A 36 -3.57 22.44 -0.04
CA LYS A 36 -4.49 22.71 -1.17
C LYS A 36 -3.84 23.41 -2.36
N ASP A 37 -2.69 24.02 -2.15
CA ASP A 37 -1.88 24.66 -3.20
C ASP A 37 -1.05 23.66 -4.01
N GLY A 38 -1.05 22.37 -3.64
CA GLY A 38 -0.26 21.31 -4.26
C GLY A 38 1.24 21.45 -4.05
N LYS A 39 1.69 22.35 -3.17
CA LYS A 39 3.11 22.72 -3.00
C LYS A 39 3.55 22.69 -1.55
N THR A 40 2.68 23.06 -0.63
CA THR A 40 2.97 23.06 0.80
C THR A 40 2.97 21.63 1.33
N ILE A 41 4.01 21.26 2.08
CA ILE A 41 4.11 19.96 2.74
C ILE A 41 4.15 20.18 4.24
N THR A 42 3.23 19.55 4.98
CA THR A 42 3.19 19.61 6.45
C THR A 42 3.29 18.22 7.05
N ARG A 43 3.91 18.09 8.23
CA ARG A 43 3.95 16.80 8.94
C ARG A 43 2.56 16.37 9.40
N ASN A 44 2.27 15.09 9.26
CA ASN A 44 1.08 14.47 9.83
C ASN A 44 1.39 13.96 11.27
N PRO A 45 0.81 14.55 12.32
CA PRO A 45 1.03 14.12 13.70
C PRO A 45 0.37 12.78 14.03
N TYR A 46 -0.44 12.21 13.13
CA TYR A 46 -1.09 10.91 13.29
C TYR A 46 -0.59 9.86 12.27
N ALA A 47 0.61 10.08 11.72
CA ALA A 47 1.17 9.20 10.72
C ALA A 47 1.45 7.79 11.27
N TRP A 48 1.13 6.77 10.49
CA TRP A 48 1.34 5.37 10.89
C TRP A 48 2.83 5.00 10.97
N ASN A 49 3.69 5.75 10.28
CA ASN A 49 5.14 5.60 10.41
C ASN A 49 5.68 5.96 11.80
N GLN A 50 4.84 6.42 12.72
CA GLN A 50 5.19 6.57 14.13
C GLN A 50 5.30 5.22 14.84
N PHE A 51 4.66 4.16 14.32
CA PHE A 51 4.54 2.83 14.95
C PHE A 51 5.07 1.68 14.10
N ALA A 52 5.21 1.88 12.78
CA ALA A 52 5.66 0.85 11.84
C ALA A 52 6.55 1.44 10.74
N ASN A 53 7.31 0.60 10.04
CA ASN A 53 7.77 0.90 8.70
C ASN A 53 6.59 0.69 7.75
N VAL A 54 6.19 1.69 6.97
CA VAL A 54 5.01 1.58 6.09
C VAL A 54 5.45 1.62 4.63
N LEU A 55 5.11 0.58 3.89
CA LEU A 55 5.35 0.42 2.47
C LEU A 55 4.05 0.68 1.71
N TYR A 56 4.00 1.72 0.90
CA TYR A 56 2.87 2.04 0.03
C TYR A 56 3.17 1.47 -1.36
N LEU A 57 2.34 0.54 -1.82
CA LEU A 57 2.56 -0.16 -3.09
C LEU A 57 1.43 0.15 -4.06
N GLU A 58 1.76 0.65 -5.25
CA GLU A 58 0.80 0.87 -6.32
C GLU A 58 0.57 -0.44 -7.08
N SER A 59 -0.65 -0.96 -7.02
CA SER A 59 -1.05 -2.21 -7.65
C SER A 59 -2.53 -2.15 -8.04
N PRO A 60 -2.95 -2.84 -9.12
CA PRO A 60 -2.13 -3.57 -10.09
C PRO A 60 -1.32 -2.66 -11.02
N VAL A 61 -0.60 -3.26 -11.96
CA VAL A 61 0.01 -2.55 -13.08
C VAL A 61 -1.00 -1.62 -13.79
N GLY A 62 -0.56 -0.43 -14.17
CA GLY A 62 -1.41 0.64 -14.69
C GLY A 62 -1.90 1.63 -13.62
N VAL A 63 -1.76 1.31 -12.33
CA VAL A 63 -2.03 2.25 -11.22
C VAL A 63 -0.85 3.17 -10.99
N GLY A 64 -1.10 4.48 -11.05
CA GLY A 64 -0.12 5.52 -10.75
C GLY A 64 1.14 5.39 -11.60
N TYR A 65 2.25 5.06 -10.96
CA TYR A 65 3.56 4.86 -11.57
C TYR A 65 3.89 3.40 -11.89
N SER A 66 3.04 2.42 -11.54
CA SER A 66 3.25 1.01 -11.90
C SER A 66 2.92 0.76 -13.38
N TYR A 67 3.85 0.15 -14.13
CA TYR A 67 3.70 -0.11 -15.58
C TYR A 67 4.37 -1.41 -16.01
N SER A 68 3.88 -2.00 -17.12
CA SER A 68 4.53 -3.13 -17.79
C SER A 68 5.26 -2.66 -19.05
N THR A 69 6.39 -3.29 -19.35
CA THR A 69 7.20 -3.05 -20.55
C THR A 69 6.92 -4.01 -21.69
N ASP A 70 6.23 -5.13 -21.43
CA ASP A 70 5.94 -6.17 -22.42
C ASP A 70 4.64 -5.93 -23.23
N GLY A 71 3.94 -4.83 -22.93
CA GLY A 71 2.66 -4.48 -23.56
C GLY A 71 1.46 -5.26 -23.03
N ASN A 72 1.65 -6.23 -22.14
CA ASN A 72 0.57 -6.88 -21.41
C ASN A 72 0.17 -5.97 -20.25
N GLN A 73 -0.80 -5.10 -20.52
CA GLN A 73 -1.57 -4.46 -19.46
C GLN A 73 -2.75 -5.39 -19.19
N PRO A 74 -2.79 -6.15 -18.06
CA PRO A 74 -4.02 -6.77 -17.64
C PRO A 74 -5.11 -5.70 -17.67
N GLN A 75 -6.19 -6.00 -18.40
CA GLN A 75 -7.35 -5.13 -18.39
C GLN A 75 -7.76 -4.96 -16.93
N TYR A 76 -8.06 -3.72 -16.53
CA TYR A 76 -8.69 -3.42 -15.26
C TYR A 76 -9.96 -4.27 -15.18
N SER A 77 -9.84 -5.42 -14.55
CA SER A 77 -10.94 -6.34 -14.30
C SER A 77 -11.16 -6.23 -12.81
N ASP A 78 -12.42 -6.17 -12.42
CA ASP A 78 -12.82 -6.22 -11.01
C ASP A 78 -12.51 -7.61 -10.39
N ASP A 79 -11.74 -8.45 -11.08
CA ASP A 79 -11.29 -9.77 -10.70
C ASP A 79 -10.21 -9.65 -9.62
N LEU A 80 -10.70 -9.49 -8.38
CA LEU A 80 -9.93 -9.52 -7.13
C LEU A 80 -8.84 -10.62 -7.05
N PRO A 81 -9.00 -11.84 -7.61
CA PRO A 81 -7.95 -12.85 -7.57
C PRO A 81 -6.67 -12.43 -8.30
N LEU A 82 -6.79 -11.73 -9.44
CA LEU A 82 -5.63 -11.34 -10.24
C LEU A 82 -4.80 -10.24 -9.57
N VAL A 83 -5.46 -9.32 -8.87
CA VAL A 83 -4.81 -8.26 -8.10
C VAL A 83 -4.10 -8.84 -6.87
N GLY A 84 -4.74 -9.81 -6.20
CA GLY A 84 -4.13 -10.55 -5.09
C GLY A 84 -2.85 -11.29 -5.51
N ASP A 85 -2.90 -11.96 -6.66
CA ASP A 85 -1.76 -12.71 -7.20
C ASP A 85 -0.58 -11.78 -7.56
N ASP A 86 -0.82 -10.61 -8.15
CA ASP A 86 0.22 -9.63 -8.49
C ASP A 86 0.96 -9.12 -7.25
N VAL A 87 0.22 -8.80 -6.18
CA VAL A 87 0.81 -8.40 -4.90
C VAL A 87 1.64 -9.54 -4.29
N ILE A 88 1.12 -10.77 -4.30
CA ILE A 88 1.85 -11.94 -3.78
C ILE A 88 3.15 -12.13 -4.57
N VAL A 89 3.08 -12.16 -5.89
CA VAL A 89 4.27 -12.29 -6.76
C VAL A 89 5.27 -11.17 -6.48
N TRP A 90 4.82 -9.92 -6.33
CA TRP A 90 5.72 -8.83 -5.98
C TRP A 90 6.42 -9.06 -4.63
N THR A 91 5.67 -9.53 -3.61
CA THR A 91 6.25 -9.82 -2.28
C THR A 91 7.25 -10.98 -2.30
N GLU A 92 7.04 -11.99 -3.14
CA GLU A 92 7.94 -13.13 -3.25
C GLU A 92 9.19 -12.78 -4.09
N THR A 93 9.01 -12.03 -5.18
CA THR A 93 10.06 -11.82 -6.19
C THR A 93 10.98 -10.64 -5.87
N ASN A 94 10.42 -9.53 -5.38
CA ASN A 94 11.15 -8.27 -5.21
C ASN A 94 11.43 -7.97 -3.74
N HIS A 95 10.45 -8.20 -2.88
CA HIS A 95 10.52 -7.73 -1.50
C HIS A 95 11.50 -8.54 -0.64
N ALA A 96 11.52 -9.87 -0.74
CA ALA A 96 12.36 -10.73 0.10
C ALA A 96 13.88 -10.45 -0.01
N ALA A 97 14.32 -9.86 -1.13
CA ALA A 97 15.72 -9.48 -1.34
C ALA A 97 16.07 -8.08 -0.80
N MET A 98 15.07 -7.25 -0.50
CA MET A 98 15.25 -5.82 -0.18
C MET A 98 14.85 -5.45 1.25
N PHE A 99 13.89 -6.16 1.85
CA PHE A 99 13.25 -5.75 3.10
C PHE A 99 13.01 -6.93 4.06
N PRO A 100 12.88 -6.68 5.38
CA PRO A 100 12.46 -7.69 6.35
C PRO A 100 11.04 -8.20 6.02
N PRO A 101 10.64 -9.39 6.50
CA PRO A 101 9.31 -9.95 6.24
C PRO A 101 8.17 -8.99 6.59
N ILE A 102 7.14 -8.93 5.73
CA ILE A 102 5.93 -8.14 5.97
C ILE A 102 5.24 -8.71 7.21
N SER A 103 4.98 -7.82 8.18
CA SER A 103 4.35 -8.16 9.46
C SER A 103 2.82 -8.09 9.39
N GLY A 104 2.26 -7.35 8.42
CA GLY A 104 0.82 -7.24 8.19
C GLY A 104 0.50 -6.47 6.90
N ILE A 105 -0.74 -6.63 6.43
CA ILE A 105 -1.26 -5.89 5.26
C ILE A 105 -2.44 -5.04 5.72
N ALA A 106 -2.38 -3.74 5.47
CA ALA A 106 -3.48 -2.82 5.67
C ALA A 106 -4.07 -2.45 4.31
N LEU A 107 -5.38 -2.62 4.18
CA LEU A 107 -6.13 -2.32 2.96
C LEU A 107 -7.14 -1.22 3.26
N GLN A 108 -7.25 -0.25 2.37
CA GLN A 108 -8.40 0.64 2.39
C GLN A 108 -9.59 -0.06 1.72
N ASP A 109 -10.70 -0.24 2.43
CA ASP A 109 -11.93 -0.80 1.83
C ASP A 109 -12.65 0.23 0.95
N GLY A 110 -13.66 -0.19 0.19
CA GLY A 110 -14.49 0.69 -0.65
C GLY A 110 -15.31 1.75 0.13
N TYR A 111 -15.20 1.79 1.46
CA TYR A 111 -15.79 2.78 2.34
C TYR A 111 -14.74 3.70 3.01
N ASN A 112 -13.51 3.72 2.51
CA ASN A 112 -12.37 4.46 3.08
C ASN A 112 -12.05 4.09 4.54
N ARG A 113 -12.35 2.85 4.95
CA ARG A 113 -11.96 2.35 6.27
C ARG A 113 -10.72 1.46 6.12
N PRO A 114 -9.67 1.70 6.92
CA PRO A 114 -8.54 0.80 6.95
C PRO A 114 -8.93 -0.52 7.62
N ALA A 115 -8.78 -1.64 6.91
CA ALA A 115 -8.91 -2.98 7.45
C ALA A 115 -7.52 -3.61 7.57
N LEU A 116 -7.21 -4.23 8.71
CA LEU A 116 -5.97 -4.99 8.88
C LEU A 116 -6.25 -6.44 8.55
N CYS A 117 -5.56 -6.97 7.55
CA CYS A 117 -5.71 -8.34 7.09
C CYS A 117 -4.44 -9.13 7.46
N LEU A 118 -4.63 -10.33 7.99
CA LEU A 118 -3.52 -11.22 8.31
C LEU A 118 -2.88 -11.73 7.00
N TYR A 119 -1.55 -11.82 7.00
CA TYR A 119 -0.75 -12.20 5.82
C TYR A 119 -1.22 -13.56 5.27
N MET A 120 -1.46 -13.62 3.95
CA MET A 120 -1.87 -14.79 3.15
C MET A 120 -3.33 -15.26 3.18
N SER A 121 -4.24 -14.69 3.98
CA SER A 121 -5.66 -15.09 3.92
C SER A 121 -6.61 -14.04 3.33
N PHE A 122 -6.19 -12.76 3.24
CA PHE A 122 -7.10 -11.63 2.97
C PHE A 122 -8.34 -11.61 3.87
N GLU A 123 -8.33 -12.36 4.98
CA GLU A 123 -9.36 -12.28 6.01
C GLU A 123 -9.02 -11.08 6.88
N CYS A 124 -9.79 -10.01 6.68
CA CYS A 124 -9.61 -8.76 7.38
C CYS A 124 -10.43 -8.76 8.67
N LEU A 125 -9.84 -8.29 9.76
CA LEU A 125 -10.58 -8.01 10.98
C LEU A 125 -11.25 -6.65 10.80
N GLU A 126 -12.58 -6.61 10.86
CA GLU A 126 -13.38 -5.36 10.92
C GLU A 126 -13.29 -4.66 12.28
#